data_AF-A0A955GL71-F1
#
_entry.id   AF-A0A955GL71-F1
#
_cell.length_a   1.000
_cell.length_b   1.000
_cell.length_c   1.000
_cell.angle_alpha   90.00
_cell.angle_beta   90.00
_cell.angle_gamma   90.00
#
_symmetry.space_group_name_H-M   'P 1'
#
loop_
_entity.id
_entity.type
_entity.pdbx_description
1 polymer ?
#
loop_
_entity_poly.entity_id
_entity_poly.type
_entity_poly.pdbx_seq_one_letter_code
_entity_poly.pdbx_strand_id
1 'polypeptide(L)'
;MERNKAQSWKDCDEDIKHFVLDLVAMLKSEISDNLVGIYLHGSLAMGCYYRPKSDLDVIVVVHNQLGADIAKKIGIAIAKQA
;
A
#
# COMPACT_ATOMS: atom_id res chain seq x y z
N MET A 1 22.13 -5.44 -11.10
CA MET A 1 21.46 -4.70 -10.03
C MET A 1 21.58 -5.51 -8.75
N GLU A 2 22.18 -4.94 -7.70
CA GLU A 2 22.34 -5.60 -6.41
C GLU A 2 20.97 -5.77 -5.73
N ARG A 3 20.34 -6.94 -5.91
CA ARG A 3 19.02 -7.30 -5.34
C ARG A 3 19.00 -7.42 -3.80
N ASN A 4 20.03 -6.91 -3.12
CA ASN A 4 20.28 -7.16 -1.69
C ASN A 4 20.59 -5.88 -0.90
N LYS A 5 20.33 -4.70 -1.47
CA LYS A 5 20.39 -3.43 -0.74
C LYS A 5 19.03 -3.05 -0.16
N ALA A 6 19.05 -2.29 0.94
CA ALA A 6 17.87 -1.61 1.43
C ALA A 6 17.34 -0.63 0.38
N GLN A 7 16.02 -0.50 0.28
CA GLN A 7 15.34 0.41 -0.63
C GLN A 7 14.46 1.39 0.15
N SER A 8 14.23 2.56 -0.44
CA SER A 8 13.26 3.56 0.02
C SER A 8 12.24 3.86 -1.07
N TRP A 9 11.17 4.57 -0.75
CA TRP A 9 10.23 5.07 -1.77
C TRP A 9 10.91 5.82 -2.94
N LYS A 10 12.03 6.51 -2.68
CA LYS A 10 12.72 7.32 -3.68
C LYS A 10 13.49 6.49 -4.71
N ASP A 11 13.93 5.30 -4.33
CA ASP A 11 14.89 4.49 -5.09
C ASP A 11 14.57 2.99 -5.09
N CYS A 12 13.31 2.64 -4.80
CA CYS A 12 12.83 1.28 -4.91
C CYS A 12 12.69 0.83 -6.36
N ASP A 13 12.67 -0.49 -6.54
CA ASP A 13 12.45 -1.09 -7.85
C ASP A 13 11.08 -0.66 -8.42
N GLU A 14 11.01 -0.44 -9.73
CA GLU A 14 9.83 0.13 -10.37
C GLU A 14 8.57 -0.72 -10.19
N ASP A 15 8.66 -2.04 -10.15
CA ASP A 15 7.50 -2.91 -9.91
C ASP A 15 6.91 -2.73 -8.50
N ILE A 16 7.73 -2.46 -7.48
CA ILE A 16 7.23 -2.11 -6.12
C ILE A 16 6.48 -0.79 -6.18
N LYS A 17 7.04 0.19 -6.88
CA LYS A 17 6.42 1.52 -7.03
C LYS A 17 5.09 1.44 -7.74
N HIS A 18 5.01 0.71 -8.85
CA HIS A 18 3.76 0.46 -9.58
C HIS A 18 2.74 -0.26 -8.70
N PHE A 19 3.14 -1.32 -7.99
CA PHE A 19 2.25 -2.04 -7.10
C PHE A 19 1.62 -1.13 -6.03
N VAL A 20 2.43 -0.29 -5.37
CA VAL A 20 1.93 0.66 -4.35
C VAL A 20 1.00 1.69 -4.97
N LEU A 21 1.31 2.22 -6.16
CA LEU A 21 0.46 3.19 -6.85
C LEU A 21 -0.89 2.58 -7.28
N ASP A 22 -0.88 1.34 -7.76
CA ASP A 22 -2.10 0.63 -8.15
C ASP A 22 -2.96 0.31 -6.93
N LEU A 23 -2.35 -0.12 -5.82
CA LEU A 23 -3.03 -0.31 -4.53
C LEU A 23 -3.69 1.00 -4.05
N VAL A 24 -2.97 2.13 -4.14
CA VAL A 24 -3.48 3.46 -3.79
C VAL A 24 -4.65 3.85 -4.69
N ALA A 25 -4.57 3.61 -6.00
CA ALA A 25 -5.65 3.91 -6.94
C ALA A 25 -6.91 3.08 -6.65
N MET A 26 -6.74 1.78 -6.38
CA MET A 26 -7.83 0.88 -6.00
C MET A 26 -8.50 1.34 -4.71
N LEU A 27 -7.72 1.62 -3.66
CA LEU A 27 -8.25 2.08 -2.37
C LEU A 27 -9.00 3.41 -2.48
N LYS A 28 -8.49 4.35 -3.29
CA LYS A 28 -9.20 5.61 -3.60
C LYS A 28 -10.55 5.35 -4.27
N SER A 29 -10.61 4.42 -5.22
CA SER A 29 -11.86 4.08 -5.92
C SER A 29 -12.86 3.37 -5.01
N GLU A 30 -12.40 2.49 -4.12
CA GLU A 30 -13.27 1.67 -3.26
C GLU A 30 -13.79 2.42 -2.03
N ILE A 31 -12.99 3.31 -1.45
CA ILE A 31 -13.36 4.09 -0.25
C ILE A 31 -14.03 5.42 -0.63
N SER A 32 -13.69 5.97 -1.79
CA SER A 32 -14.29 7.18 -2.37
C SER A 32 -14.33 8.35 -1.37
N ASP A 33 -15.48 9.01 -1.23
CA ASP A 33 -15.72 10.20 -0.41
C ASP A 33 -15.42 10.01 1.08
N ASN A 34 -15.34 8.77 1.57
CA ASN A 34 -15.00 8.51 2.97
C ASN A 34 -13.49 8.56 3.24
N LEU A 35 -12.65 8.65 2.21
CA LEU A 35 -11.20 8.63 2.33
C LEU A 35 -10.65 10.00 2.76
N VAL A 36 -9.88 10.02 3.85
CA VAL A 36 -9.15 11.22 4.30
C VAL A 36 -7.71 11.21 3.78
N GLY A 37 -7.05 10.05 3.82
CA GLY A 37 -5.67 9.93 3.36
C GLY A 37 -5.13 8.50 3.37
N ILE A 38 -4.10 8.28 2.56
CA ILE A 38 -3.35 7.03 2.50
C ILE A 38 -1.88 7.36 2.73
N TYR A 39 -1.26 6.68 3.68
CA TYR A 39 0.11 6.93 4.11
C TYR A 39 0.94 5.67 3.94
N LEU A 40 2.01 5.76 3.15
CA LEU A 40 3.03 4.72 3.11
C LEU A 40 3.76 4.70 4.46
N HIS A 41 3.88 3.53 5.05
CA HIS A 41 4.54 3.33 6.34
C HIS A 41 5.62 2.25 6.22
N GLY A 42 6.22 1.89 7.35
CA GLY A 42 7.07 0.72 7.48
C GLY A 42 8.38 0.85 6.72
N SER A 43 8.94 -0.31 6.37
CA SER A 43 10.32 -0.40 5.91
C SER A 43 10.59 0.39 4.63
N LEU A 44 9.62 0.48 3.72
CA LEU A 44 9.77 1.23 2.45
C LEU A 44 9.75 2.75 2.67
N ALA A 45 8.93 3.24 3.60
CA ALA A 45 8.91 4.65 3.99
C ALA A 45 10.20 5.05 4.73
N MET A 46 10.75 4.13 5.54
CA MET A 46 11.92 4.37 6.40
C MET A 46 13.26 4.12 5.69
N GLY A 47 13.26 3.60 4.45
CA GLY A 47 14.47 3.33 3.69
C GLY A 47 15.21 2.06 4.12
N CYS A 48 14.53 1.13 4.79
CA CYS A 48 15.06 -0.16 5.22
C CYS A 48 14.30 -1.36 4.61
N TYR A 49 13.61 -1.16 3.47
CA TYR A 49 12.90 -2.22 2.77
C TYR A 49 13.88 -3.19 2.10
N TYR A 50 13.75 -4.49 2.42
CA TYR A 50 14.50 -5.57 1.80
C TYR A 50 13.53 -6.52 1.12
N ARG A 51 13.47 -6.48 -0.21
CA ARG A 51 12.51 -7.26 -1.03
C ARG A 51 12.29 -8.71 -0.59
N PRO A 52 13.30 -9.53 -0.24
CA PRO A 52 13.07 -10.92 0.14
C PRO A 52 12.45 -11.10 1.53
N LYS A 53 12.38 -10.04 2.34
CA LYS A 53 12.05 -10.09 3.78
C LYS A 53 10.99 -9.08 4.23
N SER A 54 10.74 -8.07 3.42
CA SER A 54 9.88 -6.94 3.77
C SER A 54 8.54 -7.03 3.05
N ASP A 55 7.49 -6.74 3.80
CA ASP A 55 6.15 -6.44 3.32
C ASP A 55 6.00 -4.94 2.97
N LEU A 56 4.80 -4.59 2.49
CA LEU A 56 4.40 -3.22 2.17
C LEU A 56 3.31 -2.77 3.15
N ASP A 57 3.63 -1.74 3.92
CA ASP A 57 2.72 -1.18 4.91
C ASP A 57 2.05 0.10 4.40
N VAL A 58 0.73 0.14 4.44
CA VAL A 58 -0.07 1.34 4.17
C VAL A 58 -1.10 1.55 5.27
N ILE A 59 -1.18 2.79 5.77
CA ILE A 59 -2.21 3.21 6.72
C ILE A 59 -3.25 4.02 5.96
N VAL A 60 -4.51 3.60 6.05
CA VAL A 60 -5.65 4.27 5.41
C VAL A 60 -6.51 4.93 6.48
N VAL A 61 -6.70 6.24 6.36
CA VAL A 61 -7.51 7.04 7.28
C VAL A 61 -8.81 7.39 6.60
N VAL A 62 -9.93 7.14 7.28
CA VAL A 62 -11.29 7.39 6.81
C VAL A 62 -12.03 8.32 7.77
N HIS A 63 -12.99 9.08 7.26
CA HIS A 63 -13.75 10.05 8.07
C HIS A 63 -14.78 9.34 8.96
N ASN A 64 -15.54 8.42 8.38
CA ASN A 64 -16.56 7.61 9.05
C ASN A 64 -16.13 6.15 9.10
N GLN A 65 -16.67 5.41 10.08
CA GLN A 65 -16.42 3.97 10.19
C GLN A 65 -16.79 3.24 8.88
N LEU A 66 -15.92 2.33 8.44
CA LEU A 66 -16.20 1.47 7.29
C LEU A 66 -17.26 0.43 7.65
N GLY A 67 -18.28 0.30 6.79
CA GLY A 67 -19.22 -0.81 6.85
C GLY A 67 -18.50 -2.15 6.70
N ALA A 68 -19.00 -3.19 7.36
CA ALA A 68 -18.38 -4.52 7.33
C ALA A 68 -18.33 -5.13 5.91
N ASP A 69 -19.32 -4.82 5.09
CA ASP A 69 -19.41 -5.18 3.68
C ASP A 69 -18.32 -4.50 2.84
N ILE A 70 -18.11 -3.19 3.02
CA ILE A 70 -17.04 -2.44 2.35
C ILE A 70 -15.67 -2.95 2.81
N ALA A 71 -15.48 -3.14 4.12
CA ALA A 71 -14.22 -3.66 4.66
C ALA A 71 -13.89 -5.05 4.07
N LYS A 72 -14.89 -5.93 3.96
CA LYS A 72 -14.74 -7.23 3.30
C LYS A 72 -14.41 -7.09 1.81
N LYS A 73 -15.09 -6.20 1.09
CA LYS A 73 -14.85 -5.95 -0.34
C LYS A 73 -13.41 -5.48 -0.57
N ILE A 74 -12.94 -4.51 0.23
CA ILE A 74 -11.57 -4.00 0.18
C ILE A 74 -10.57 -5.12 0.47
N GLY A 75 -10.79 -5.92 1.53
CA GLY A 75 -9.91 -7.04 1.85
C GLY A 75 -9.78 -8.05 0.70
N ILE A 76 -10.88 -8.36 0.02
CA ILE A 76 -10.88 -9.22 -1.17
C ILE A 76 -10.17 -8.55 -2.35
N ALA A 77 -10.37 -7.24 -2.56
CA ALA A 77 -9.72 -6.50 -3.64
C ALA A 77 -8.19 -6.48 -3.47
N ILE A 78 -7.70 -6.23 -2.24
CA ILE A 78 -6.27 -6.29 -1.91
C ILE A 78 -5.71 -7.69 -2.19
N ALA A 79 -6.40 -8.74 -1.74
CA ALA A 79 -5.95 -10.12 -1.94
C ALA A 79 -5.89 -10.56 -3.41
N LYS A 80 -6.64 -9.91 -4.32
CA LYS A 80 -6.60 -10.19 -5.76
C LYS A 80 -5.46 -9.47 -6.49
N GLN A 81 -4.92 -8.42 -5.87
CA GLN A 81 -3.85 -7.62 -6.43
C GLN A 81 -2.47 -8.10 -5.97
N ALA A 82 -2.41 -8.81 -4.83
CA ALA A 82 -1.21 -9.39 -4.23
C ALA A 82 -0.75 -10.71 -4.89
#